data_AF-A0A0K8QB28-F1
#
_entry.id   AF-A0A0K8QB28-F1
#
_cell.length_a   1.000
_cell.length_b   1.000
_cell.length_c   1.000
_cell.angle_alpha   90.00
_cell.angle_beta   90.00
_cell.angle_gamma   90.00
#
_symmetry.space_group_name_H-M   'P 1'
#
loop_
_entity.id
_entity.type
_entity.pdbx_description
1 polymer ?
#
loop_
_entity_poly.entity_id
_entity_poly.type
_entity_poly.pdbx_seq_one_letter_code
_entity_poly.pdbx_strand_id
1 'polypeptide(L)' 'MAVDLNLVAVYGYPLHDVANQVRAAVYRAVESLVGLEVIEVNVEINDVYVAPPVKAGTRGALSEREPLQ' A
#
# COMPACT_ATOMS: atom_id res chain seq x y z
N MET A 1 10.02 23.26 -9.36
CA MET A 1 9.23 22.27 -10.14
C MET A 1 8.04 21.80 -9.31
N ALA A 2 6.86 21.56 -9.90
CA ALA A 2 5.71 20.97 -9.20
C ALA A 2 5.61 19.48 -9.55
N VAL A 3 5.18 18.65 -8.60
CA VAL A 3 5.02 17.20 -8.77
C VAL A 3 3.63 16.79 -8.33
N ASP A 4 2.90 16.13 -9.22
CA ASP A 4 1.56 15.61 -8.95
C ASP A 4 1.60 14.08 -8.83
N LEU A 5 1.00 13.56 -7.76
CA LEU A 5 0.97 12.14 -7.44
C LEU A 5 -0.46 11.67 -7.29
N ASN A 6 -0.76 10.54 -7.93
CA ASN A 6 -2.05 9.89 -7.79
C ASN A 6 -1.89 8.46 -7.28
N LEU A 7 -2.55 8.14 -6.17
CA LEU A 7 -2.31 6.88 -5.45
C LEU A 7 -3.60 6.20 -5.00
N VAL A 8 -3.47 4.91 -4.73
CA VAL A 8 -4.47 4.09 -4.07
C VAL A 8 -3.89 3.66 -2.72
N ALA A 9 -4.57 4.01 -1.64
CA ALA A 9 -4.14 3.66 -0.30
C ALA A 9 -4.57 2.23 0.05
N VAL A 10 -3.89 1.60 1.01
CA VAL A 10 -4.35 0.30 1.55
C VAL A 10 -5.22 0.56 2.78
N TYR A 11 -6.31 -0.19 2.93
CA TYR A 11 -7.17 -0.12 4.10
C TYR A 11 -6.41 -0.36 5.40
N GLY A 12 -6.79 0.37 6.45
CA GLY A 12 -6.17 0.27 7.78
C GLY A 12 -5.09 1.31 8.07
N TYR A 13 -4.78 2.19 7.12
CA TYR A 13 -3.82 3.29 7.31
C TYR A 13 -4.52 4.66 7.27
N PRO A 14 -4.18 5.61 8.15
CA PRO A 14 -4.71 6.97 8.08
C PRO A 14 -4.24 7.69 6.80
N LEU A 15 -5.20 8.11 5.96
CA LEU A 15 -4.89 8.69 4.64
C LEU A 15 -4.04 9.97 4.73
N HIS A 16 -4.27 10.80 5.74
CA HIS A 16 -3.48 12.02 5.96
C HIS A 16 -2.01 11.70 6.25
N ASP A 17 -1.73 10.68 7.06
CA ASP A 17 -0.35 10.27 7.35
C ASP A 17 0.32 9.65 6.13
N VAL A 18 -0.40 8.84 5.36
CA VAL A 18 0.12 8.29 4.10
C VAL A 18 0.49 9.43 3.14
N ALA A 19 -0.41 10.39 2.94
CA ALA A 19 -0.15 11.52 2.06
C ALA A 19 1.05 12.36 2.52
N ASN A 20 1.15 12.64 3.82
CA ASN A 20 2.28 13.41 4.38
C ASN A 20 3.61 12.68 4.22
N GLN A 21 3.64 11.38 4.51
CA GLN A 21 4.86 10.57 4.36
C GLN A 21 5.31 10.50 2.91
N VAL A 22 4.38 10.24 1.98
CA VAL A 22 4.70 10.21 0.54
C VAL A 22 5.19 11.57 0.06
N ARG A 23 4.51 12.66 0.42
CA ARG A 23 4.90 14.02 0.05
C ARG A 23 6.34 14.31 0.48
N ALA A 24 6.67 14.04 1.74
CA ALA A 24 8.01 14.29 2.27
C ALA A 24 9.07 13.38 1.61
N ALA A 25 8.73 12.12 1.32
CA ALA A 25 9.64 11.19 0.65
C ALA A 25 9.94 11.63 -0.78
N VAL A 26 8.92 12.01 -1.55
CA VAL A 26 9.07 12.44 -2.94
C VAL A 26 9.81 13.77 -3.03
N TYR A 27 9.51 14.72 -2.13
CA TYR A 27 10.22 16.00 -2.08
C TYR A 27 11.74 15.79 -1.98
N ARG A 28 12.18 15.02 -0.97
CA ARG A 28 13.61 14.70 -0.77
C ARG A 28 14.22 13.94 -1.94
N ALA A 29 13.51 12.95 -2.45
CA ALA A 29 14.03 12.10 -3.53
C ALA A 29 14.21 12.89 -4.83
N VAL A 30 13.24 13.72 -5.19
CA VAL A 30 13.29 14.53 -6.42
C VAL A 30 14.37 15.59 -6.30
N GLU A 31 14.43 16.36 -5.21
CA GLU A 31 15.51 17.35 -5.01
C GLU A 31 16.90 16.72 -5.12
N SER A 32 17.10 15.54 -4.50
CA SER A 32 18.39 14.83 -4.56
C SER A 32 18.71 14.29 -5.95
N LEU A 33 17.71 13.93 -6.76
CA LEU A 33 17.92 13.32 -8.07
C LEU A 33 18.17 14.36 -9.16
N VAL A 34 17.38 15.44 -9.17
CA VAL A 34 17.46 16.47 -10.22
C VAL A 34 18.33 17.67 -9.85
N GLY A 35 18.66 17.85 -8.56
CA GLY A 35 19.45 18.99 -8.09
C GLY A 35 18.76 20.34 -8.27
N LEU A 36 17.44 20.33 -8.42
CA LEU A 36 16.59 21.50 -8.57
C LEU A 36 15.61 21.60 -7.40
N GLU A 37 15.23 22.83 -7.06
CA GLU A 37 14.25 23.10 -6.01
C GLU A 37 12.84 22.66 -6.44
N VAL A 38 12.21 21.87 -5.57
CA VAL A 38 10.81 21.47 -5.72
C VAL A 38 9.94 22.52 -5.02
N ILE A 39 9.02 23.13 -5.77
CA ILE A 39 8.17 24.20 -5.22
C ILE A 39 6.93 23.63 -4.51
N GLU A 40 6.41 22.51 -5.01
CA GLU A 40 5.16 21.92 -4.56
C GLU A 40 5.10 20.43 -4.90
N VAL A 41 4.47 19.66 -4.01
CA VAL A 41 4.11 18.26 -4.24
C VAL A 41 2.64 18.06 -3.86
N ASN A 42 1.83 17.78 -4.87
CA ASN A 42 0.41 17.49 -4.75
C ASN A 42 0.20 15.98 -4.68
N VAL A 43 -0.60 15.55 -3.70
CA VAL A 43 -0.84 14.13 -3.43
C VAL A 43 -2.34 13.91 -3.39
N GLU A 44 -2.87 13.19 -4.37
CA GLU A 44 -4.27 12.83 -4.50
C GLU A 44 -4.45 11.32 -4.30
N ILE A 45 -5.36 10.94 -3.40
CA ILE A 45 -5.69 9.54 -3.13
C ILE A 45 -7.07 9.27 -3.75
N ASN A 46 -7.11 8.48 -4.82
CA ASN A 46 -8.35 8.19 -5.54
C ASN A 46 -9.18 7.08 -4.91
N ASP A 47 -8.53 6.10 -4.27
CA ASP A 47 -9.19 4.88 -3.84
C ASP A 47 -8.48 4.22 -2.65
N VAL A 48 -9.16 3.28 -1.99
CA VAL A 48 -8.66 2.47 -0.90
C VAL A 48 -8.80 0.99 -1.25
N TYR A 49 -7.67 0.32 -1.43
CA TYR A 49 -7.60 -1.12 -1.60
C TYR A 49 -7.90 -1.85 -0.29
N VAL A 50 -8.95 -2.67 -0.31
CA VAL A 50 -9.32 -3.59 0.78
C VAL A 50 -8.95 -5.01 0.36
N ALA A 51 -8.03 -5.64 1.08
CA ALA A 51 -7.62 -7.01 0.79
C ALA A 51 -8.83 -7.97 0.96
N PRO A 52 -9.05 -8.91 0.02
CA PRO A 52 -10.13 -9.87 0.13
C PRO A 52 -9.90 -10.77 1.36
N PRO A 53 -10.98 -11.27 1.99
CA PRO A 53 -10.85 -12.19 3.11
C PRO A 53 -10.05 -13.41 2.67
N VAL A 54 -8.94 -13.68 3.37
CA VAL A 54 -8.13 -14.88 3.14
C VAL A 54 -9.04 -16.08 3.39
N LYS A 55 -9.40 -16.80 2.33
CA LYS A 55 -10.11 -18.08 2.47
C LYS A 55 -9.21 -18.99 3.29
N ALA A 56 -9.61 -19.27 4.53
CA ALA A 56 -8.94 -20.24 5.38
C ALA A 56 -8.91 -21.56 4.60
N GLY A 57 -7.73 -21.93 4.10
CA GLY A 57 -7.52 -23.18 3.40
C GLY A 57 -7.98 -24.33 4.28
N THR A 58 -8.80 -25.20 3.70
CA THR A 58 -9.31 -26.44 4.29
C THR A 58 -8.16 -27.18 4.98
N ARG A 59 -8.13 -27.12 6.31
CA ARG A 59 -7.14 -27.83 7.11
C ARG A 59 -7.50 -29.32 7.08
N GLY A 60 -6.88 -30.04 6.14
CA GLY A 60 -6.61 -31.47 6.18
C GLY A 60 -7.78 -32.39 6.54
N ALA A 61 -8.61 -32.73 5.55
CA ALA A 61 -9.29 -34.02 5.55
C ALA A 61 -8.24 -35.09 5.16
N LEU A 62 -7.48 -35.60 6.12
CA LEU A 62 -6.68 -36.83 6.02
C LEU A 62 -6.48 -37.38 7.43
N SER A 63 -7.56 -37.87 8.03
CA SER A 63 -7.47 -38.75 9.19
C SER A 63 -8.60 -39.78 9.20
N GLU A 64 -8.79 -40.45 8.07
CA GLU A 64 -9.48 -41.74 8.00
C GLU A 64 -8.46 -42.77 7.51
N ARG A 65 -7.64 -43.24 8.46
CA ARG A 65 -6.98 -44.53 8.33
C ARG A 65 -7.99 -45.56 8.80
N GLU A 66 -8.66 -46.23 7.88
CA GLU A 66 -9.38 -47.47 8.16
C GLU A 66 -8.39 -48.47 8.79
N PRO A 67 -8.62 -48.97 10.03
CA PRO A 67 -8.01 -50.21 10.44
C PRO A 67 -8.80 -51.34 9.78
N LEU A 68 -8.07 -52.17 9.04
CA LEU A 68 -8.49 -53.43 8.45
C LEU A 68 -9.31 -54.25 9.47
N GLN A 69 -10.55 -54.59 9.12
CA GLN A 69 -11.26 -55.73 9.69
C GLN A 69 -12.08 -56.44 8.61
#